data_AF-A0A6J6EKH0-F1
#
_entry.id   AF-A0A6J6EKH0-F1
#
_cell.length_a   1.000
_cell.length_b   1.000
_cell.length_c   1.000
_cell.angle_alpha   90.00
_cell.angle_beta   90.00
_cell.angle_gamma   90.00
#
_symmetry.space_group_name_H-M   'P 1'
#
loop_
_entity.id
_entity.type
_entity.pdbx_description
1 polymer ?
#
loop_
_entity_poly.entity_id
_entity_poly.type
_entity_poly.pdbx_seq_one_letter_code
_entity_poly.pdbx_strand_id
1 'polypeptide(L)'
;MSIQLQVVLADYAVTHDGKLMMAGAGWSQVGPGPFASALAFMAKVPYDMTGRSITLHAELIDEDGRPALANGNPLALDITFNVDRPAGIRPGSDIDQNLAVQIPPLSLAPGKAYEWRITVNGEQKQEWNRGFFVRALPGS
;
A
#
# COMPACT_ATOMS: atom_id res chain seq x y z
N MET A 1 -7.88 -20.29 5.41
CA MET A 1 -7.44 -19.61 4.17
C MET A 1 -6.68 -18.36 4.59
N SER A 2 -5.77 -17.82 3.78
CA SER A 2 -5.03 -16.58 4.13
C SER A 2 -5.60 -15.38 3.39
N ILE A 3 -5.40 -14.18 3.93
CA ILE A 3 -5.67 -12.94 3.20
C ILE A 3 -4.84 -12.92 1.91
N GLN A 4 -5.47 -12.52 0.81
CA GLN A 4 -4.79 -12.14 -0.42
C GLN A 4 -4.82 -10.62 -0.50
N LEU A 5 -3.71 -10.00 -0.89
CA LEU A 5 -3.60 -8.56 -0.98
C LEU A 5 -2.91 -8.19 -2.29
N GLN A 6 -3.57 -7.34 -3.07
CA GLN A 6 -2.94 -6.64 -4.18
C GLN A 6 -2.77 -5.17 -3.80
N VAL A 7 -1.54 -4.69 -3.93
CA VAL A 7 -1.19 -3.29 -3.72
C VAL A 7 -0.93 -2.65 -5.08
N VAL A 8 -1.22 -1.37 -5.23
CA VAL A 8 -0.90 -0.60 -6.45
C VAL A 8 -0.42 0.77 -6.02
N LEU A 9 0.68 1.22 -6.62
CA LEU A 9 1.13 2.61 -6.53
C LEU A 9 0.40 3.43 -7.58
N ALA A 10 -0.11 4.58 -7.18
CA ALA A 10 -0.79 5.53 -8.06
C ALA A 10 -0.41 6.96 -7.69
N ASP A 11 -0.65 7.91 -8.59
CA ASP A 11 -0.52 9.33 -8.26
C ASP A 11 -1.62 9.78 -7.29
N TYR A 12 -2.81 9.18 -7.42
CA TYR A 12 -3.96 9.40 -6.56
C TYR A 12 -4.86 8.16 -6.51
N ALA A 13 -5.39 7.81 -5.33
CA ALA A 13 -6.40 6.78 -5.17
C ALA A 13 -7.48 7.20 -4.16
N VAL A 14 -8.72 6.77 -4.38
CA VAL A 14 -9.83 7.00 -3.46
C VAL A 14 -10.74 5.78 -3.44
N THR A 15 -11.28 5.47 -2.26
CA THR A 15 -12.36 4.50 -2.12
C THR A 15 -13.67 5.25 -1.94
N HIS A 16 -14.68 4.92 -2.74
CA HIS A 16 -16.02 5.48 -2.63
C HIS A 16 -17.04 4.39 -2.94
N ASP A 17 -18.02 4.21 -2.05
CA ASP A 17 -19.08 3.21 -2.20
C ASP A 17 -18.55 1.80 -2.52
N GLY A 18 -17.53 1.37 -1.78
CA GLY A 18 -16.86 0.07 -1.95
C GLY A 18 -15.97 -0.07 -3.19
N LYS A 19 -15.95 0.93 -4.08
CA LYS A 19 -15.12 0.93 -5.30
C LYS A 19 -13.81 1.65 -5.06
N LEU A 20 -12.72 1.05 -5.52
CA LEU A 20 -11.41 1.69 -5.59
C LEU A 20 -11.22 2.37 -6.95
N MET A 21 -10.98 3.67 -6.93
CA MET A 21 -10.69 4.48 -8.11
C MET A 21 -9.26 5.00 -8.01
N MET A 22 -8.50 4.92 -9.10
CA MET A 22 -7.09 5.29 -9.13
C MET A 22 -6.79 6.13 -10.38
N ALA A 23 -5.95 7.15 -10.24
CA ALA A 23 -5.43 7.96 -11.33
C ALA A 23 -3.91 7.87 -11.35
N GLY A 24 -3.31 7.74 -12.55
CA GLY A 24 -1.87 7.56 -12.70
C GLY A 24 -1.36 6.28 -12.04
N ALA A 25 -2.09 5.16 -12.15
CA ALA A 25 -1.75 3.92 -11.47
C ALA A 25 -0.71 3.08 -12.22
N GLY A 26 0.04 2.27 -11.47
CA GLY A 26 0.93 1.24 -12.02
C GLY A 26 2.32 1.73 -12.38
N TRP A 27 2.74 2.90 -11.88
CA TRP A 27 4.12 3.33 -12.03
C TRP A 27 5.05 2.54 -11.11
N SER A 28 6.31 2.45 -11.55
CA SER A 28 7.44 1.90 -10.79
C SER A 28 8.64 2.85 -10.79
N GLN A 29 8.49 4.06 -11.35
CA GLN A 29 9.51 5.09 -11.36
C GLN A 29 8.88 6.47 -11.22
N VAL A 30 9.57 7.37 -10.53
CA VAL A 30 9.19 8.78 -10.36
C VAL A 30 10.33 9.70 -10.78
N GLY A 31 10.03 10.98 -11.03
CA GLY A 31 11.06 11.99 -11.24
C GLY A 31 11.80 12.36 -9.95
N PRO A 32 12.95 13.04 -10.05
CA PRO A 32 13.56 13.67 -8.90
C PRO A 32 12.69 14.84 -8.38
N GLY A 33 12.65 15.02 -7.07
CA GLY A 33 11.87 16.08 -6.41
C GLY A 33 10.56 15.60 -5.79
N PRO A 34 9.72 16.52 -5.27
CA PRO A 34 8.44 16.17 -4.68
C PRO A 34 7.52 15.48 -5.67
N PHE A 35 6.97 14.32 -5.29
CA PHE A 35 5.95 13.62 -6.07
C PHE A 35 4.74 13.28 -5.22
N ALA A 36 3.55 13.37 -5.82
CA ALA A 36 2.33 12.85 -5.23
C ALA A 36 2.31 11.33 -5.36
N SER A 37 1.77 10.64 -4.35
CA SER A 37 1.57 9.20 -4.44
C SER A 37 0.42 8.74 -3.55
N ALA A 38 -0.11 7.58 -3.87
CA ALA A 38 -1.11 6.88 -3.10
C ALA A 38 -0.82 5.37 -3.12
N LEU A 39 -1.16 4.71 -2.02
CA LEU A 39 -1.24 3.26 -1.94
C LEU A 39 -2.70 2.84 -2.08
N ALA A 40 -2.97 2.01 -3.08
CA ALA A 40 -4.25 1.39 -3.29
C ALA A 40 -4.17 -0.09 -2.93
N PHE A 41 -5.05 -0.54 -2.05
CA PHE A 41 -5.10 -1.90 -1.52
C PHE A 41 -6.41 -2.57 -1.93
N MET A 42 -6.31 -3.76 -2.49
CA MET A 42 -7.43 -4.65 -2.79
C MET A 42 -7.18 -5.96 -2.06
N ALA A 43 -7.88 -6.16 -0.96
CA ALA A 43 -7.75 -7.35 -0.12
C ALA A 43 -8.93 -8.29 -0.36
N LYS A 44 -8.64 -9.59 -0.49
CA LYS A 44 -9.62 -10.66 -0.36
C LYS A 44 -9.49 -11.26 1.03
N VAL A 45 -10.52 -11.06 1.83
CA VAL A 45 -10.53 -11.49 3.23
C VAL A 45 -11.41 -12.74 3.37
N PRO A 46 -10.86 -13.84 3.90
CA PRO A 46 -11.64 -15.05 4.17
C PRO A 46 -12.85 -14.79 5.08
N TYR A 47 -13.99 -15.41 4.78
CA TYR A 47 -15.25 -15.25 5.52
C TYR A 47 -15.14 -15.56 7.04
N ASP A 48 -14.25 -16.46 7.43
CA ASP A 48 -14.01 -16.83 8.84
C ASP A 48 -13.25 -15.75 9.63
N MET A 49 -12.71 -14.73 8.94
CA MET A 49 -12.07 -13.56 9.54
C MET A 49 -13.02 -12.37 9.76
N THR A 50 -14.28 -12.45 9.31
CA THR A 50 -15.28 -11.38 9.57
C THR A 50 -15.47 -11.12 11.06
N GLY A 51 -15.75 -9.87 11.42
CA GLY A 51 -15.93 -9.45 12.82
C GLY A 51 -14.63 -9.41 13.63
N ARG A 52 -13.48 -9.62 12.99
CA ARG A 52 -12.15 -9.40 13.57
C ARG A 52 -11.55 -8.14 12.98
N SER A 53 -10.72 -7.48 13.78
CA SER A 53 -9.90 -6.39 13.31
C SER A 53 -8.70 -6.92 12.51
N ILE A 54 -8.42 -6.26 11.39
CA ILE A 54 -7.26 -6.52 10.55
C ILE A 54 -6.40 -5.27 10.55
N THR A 55 -5.14 -5.42 10.90
CA THR A 55 -4.14 -4.35 10.90
C THR A 55 -3.21 -4.53 9.72
N LEU A 56 -3.19 -3.54 8.83
CA LEU A 56 -2.21 -3.40 7.77
C LEU A 56 -1.16 -2.39 8.20
N HIS A 57 0.11 -2.79 8.16
CA HIS A 57 1.25 -1.89 8.33
C HIS A 57 1.97 -1.75 7.00
N ALA A 58 2.23 -0.52 6.58
CA ALA A 58 3.08 -0.24 5.43
C ALA A 58 4.22 0.67 5.85
N GLU A 59 5.45 0.24 5.60
CA GLU A 59 6.67 1.02 5.84
C GLU A 59 7.42 1.23 4.53
N LEU A 60 7.98 2.43 4.36
CA LEU A 60 8.86 2.71 3.23
C LEU A 60 10.31 2.38 3.62
N ILE A 61 10.95 1.57 2.81
CA ILE A 61 12.32 1.09 3.01
C ILE A 61 13.21 1.58 1.86
N ASP A 62 14.45 1.95 2.18
CA ASP A 62 15.49 2.26 1.20
C ASP A 62 16.18 1.00 0.62
N GLU A 63 17.05 1.20 -0.36
CA GLU A 63 17.80 0.12 -1.02
C GLU A 63 18.77 -0.65 -0.11
N ASP A 64 19.13 -0.08 1.04
CA ASP A 64 19.97 -0.72 2.06
C ASP A 64 19.13 -1.53 3.06
N GLY A 65 17.81 -1.55 2.91
CA GLY A 65 16.89 -2.26 3.80
C GLY A 65 16.56 -1.51 5.09
N ARG A 66 16.87 -0.21 5.19
CA ARG A 66 16.57 0.63 6.35
C ARG A 66 15.28 1.44 6.13
N PRO A 67 14.60 1.90 7.18
CA PRO A 67 13.45 2.79 7.03
C PRO A 67 13.84 4.07 6.30
N ALA A 68 13.15 4.35 5.20
CA ALA A 68 13.32 5.58 4.45
C ALA A 68 12.75 6.77 5.23
N LEU A 69 13.50 7.86 5.26
CA LEU A 69 13.12 9.05 6.00
C LEU A 69 12.38 10.04 5.10
N ALA A 70 11.19 10.45 5.52
CA ALA A 70 10.46 11.58 4.96
C ALA A 70 10.44 12.70 6.02
N ASN A 71 10.93 13.89 5.67
CA ASN A 71 11.05 15.03 6.59
C ASN A 71 11.75 14.66 7.92
N GLY A 72 12.77 13.81 7.86
CA GLY A 72 13.57 13.39 9.01
C GLY A 72 12.98 12.25 9.86
N ASN A 73 11.80 11.73 9.52
CA ASN A 73 11.16 10.62 10.25
C ASN A 73 10.93 9.40 9.34
N PRO A 74 11.01 8.17 9.86
CA PRO A 74 10.59 6.98 9.13
C PRO A 74 9.16 7.14 8.62
N LEU A 75 8.96 6.85 7.33
CA LEU A 75 7.63 6.87 6.76
C LEU A 75 6.96 5.50 6.90
N ALA A 76 5.99 5.42 7.81
CA ALA A 76 5.15 4.25 7.99
C ALA A 76 3.70 4.65 8.28
N LEU A 77 2.78 3.73 8.05
CA LEU A 77 1.35 3.89 8.27
C LEU A 77 0.74 2.59 8.80
N ASP A 78 -0.10 2.75 9.82
CA ASP A 78 -0.92 1.69 10.39
C ASP A 78 -2.38 1.94 10.05
N ILE A 79 -3.02 0.93 9.47
CA ILE A 79 -4.42 0.97 9.09
C ILE A 79 -5.11 -0.19 9.75
N THR A 80 -6.13 0.10 10.54
CA THR A 80 -6.97 -0.92 11.14
C THR A 80 -8.37 -0.84 10.55
N PHE A 81 -8.86 -1.96 10.02
CA PHE A 81 -10.22 -2.06 9.49
C PHE A 81 -10.90 -3.35 9.95
N ASN A 82 -12.22 -3.30 10.04
CA ASN A 82 -13.05 -4.45 10.37
C ASN A 82 -13.78 -4.91 9.12
N VAL A 83 -13.89 -6.23 8.95
CA VAL A 83 -14.63 -6.80 7.83
C VAL A 83 -16.00 -7.22 8.31
N ASP A 84 -17.01 -6.52 7.80
CA ASP A 84 -18.40 -6.86 8.05
C ASP A 84 -18.75 -8.22 7.44
N ARG A 85 -19.84 -8.82 7.91
CA ARG A 85 -20.41 -10.06 7.35
C ARG A 85 -21.71 -9.70 6.63
N PRO A 86 -21.67 -9.43 5.30
CA PRO A 86 -22.88 -9.08 4.57
C PRO A 86 -23.89 -10.22 4.62
N ALA A 87 -25.18 -9.88 4.79
CA ALA A 87 -26.25 -10.86 4.73
C ALA A 87 -26.30 -11.51 3.34
N GLY A 88 -26.38 -12.84 3.29
CA GLY A 88 -26.53 -13.59 2.04
C GLY A 88 -25.23 -14.02 1.35
N ILE A 89 -24.04 -13.66 1.86
CA ILE A 89 -22.78 -14.26 1.39
C ILE A 89 -22.68 -15.70 1.90
N ARG A 90 -22.40 -16.64 0.98
CA ARG A 90 -22.22 -18.06 1.32
C ARG A 90 -20.96 -18.23 2.16
N PRO A 91 -21.01 -19.01 3.27
CA PRO A 91 -19.80 -19.39 3.99
C PRO A 91 -18.76 -19.97 3.03
N GLY A 92 -17.52 -19.48 3.10
CA GLY A 92 -16.40 -19.91 2.26
C GLY A 92 -16.07 -19.00 1.06
N SER A 93 -16.86 -17.95 0.79
CA SER A 93 -16.50 -16.89 -0.16
C SER A 93 -15.57 -15.87 0.48
N ASP A 94 -14.57 -15.39 -0.24
CA ASP A 94 -13.79 -14.21 0.18
C ASP A 94 -14.65 -12.93 0.10
N ILE A 95 -14.35 -11.97 0.97
CA ILE A 95 -14.97 -10.65 1.02
C ILE A 95 -13.94 -9.63 0.56
N ASP A 96 -14.29 -8.88 -0.48
CA ASP A 96 -13.43 -7.82 -1.01
C ASP A 96 -13.41 -6.62 -0.07
N GLN A 97 -12.21 -6.12 0.23
CA GLN A 97 -11.96 -4.92 1.02
C GLN A 97 -11.01 -4.01 0.25
N ASN A 98 -11.52 -2.84 -0.12
CA ASN A 98 -10.80 -1.85 -0.90
C ASN A 98 -10.42 -0.68 0.00
N LEU A 99 -9.19 -0.22 -0.11
CA LEU A 99 -8.67 0.89 0.66
C LEU A 99 -7.72 1.73 -0.19
N ALA A 100 -7.79 3.04 0.01
CA ALA A 100 -6.87 3.99 -0.60
C ALA A 100 -6.26 4.88 0.49
N VAL A 101 -4.94 5.04 0.46
CA VAL A 101 -4.21 5.95 1.34
C VAL A 101 -3.45 6.94 0.49
N GLN A 102 -3.70 8.22 0.73
CA GLN A 102 -2.91 9.30 0.16
C GLN A 102 -1.63 9.46 0.95
N ILE A 103 -0.50 9.51 0.25
CA ILE A 103 0.80 9.76 0.85
C ILE A 103 1.13 11.24 0.64
N PRO A 104 1.46 12.00 1.72
CA PRO A 104 1.92 13.37 1.56
C PRO A 104 3.10 13.45 0.57
N PRO A 105 3.25 14.56 -0.19
CA PRO A 105 4.31 14.68 -1.18
C PRO A 105 5.69 14.30 -0.61
N LEU A 106 6.34 13.32 -1.23
CA LEU A 106 7.61 12.79 -0.77
C LEU A 106 8.78 13.41 -1.52
N SER A 107 9.83 13.76 -0.80
CA SER A 107 11.13 14.14 -1.38
C SER A 107 12.16 13.11 -0.96
N LEU A 108 12.45 12.17 -1.86
CA LEU A 108 13.40 11.09 -1.65
C LEU A 108 14.70 11.35 -2.42
N ALA A 109 15.79 10.67 -2.03
CA ALA A 109 17.07 10.83 -2.68
C ALA A 109 17.01 10.33 -4.14
N PRO A 110 17.45 11.14 -5.13
CA PRO A 110 17.50 10.72 -6.53
C PRO A 110 18.49 9.57 -6.76
N GLY A 111 18.20 8.74 -7.76
CA GLY A 111 19.07 7.63 -8.18
C GLY A 111 19.03 6.41 -7.25
N LYS A 112 17.97 6.27 -6.45
CA LYS A 112 17.84 5.24 -5.41
C LYS A 112 16.57 4.42 -5.58
N ALA A 113 16.64 3.15 -5.21
CA ALA A 113 15.48 2.28 -5.13
C ALA A 113 14.83 2.36 -3.74
N TYR A 114 13.51 2.20 -3.72
CA TYR A 114 12.71 2.18 -2.51
C TYR A 114 11.65 1.08 -2.60
N GLU A 115 11.21 0.58 -1.46
CA GLU A 115 10.17 -0.46 -1.37
C GLU A 115 9.17 -0.11 -0.27
N TRP A 116 7.89 -0.09 -0.61
CA TRP A 116 6.84 -0.21 0.39
C TRP A 116 6.75 -1.66 0.83
N ARG A 117 7.13 -1.95 2.08
CA ARG A 117 6.95 -3.26 2.70
C ARG A 117 5.62 -3.29 3.44
N ILE A 118 4.84 -4.32 3.15
CA ILE A 118 3.48 -4.44 3.65
C ILE A 118 3.39 -5.68 4.53
N THR A 119 2.82 -5.51 5.71
CA THR A 119 2.43 -6.62 6.58
C THR A 119 0.95 -6.52 6.92
N VAL A 120 0.30 -7.67 7.11
CA VAL A 120 -1.10 -7.79 7.50
C VAL A 120 -1.17 -8.71 8.71
N ASN A 121 -1.61 -8.19 9.85
CA ASN A 121 -1.59 -8.87 11.16
C ASN A 121 -0.19 -9.45 11.50
N GLY A 122 0.88 -8.74 11.11
CA GLY A 122 2.26 -9.16 11.29
C GLY A 122 2.75 -10.24 10.32
N GLU A 123 1.88 -10.79 9.46
CA GLU A 123 2.30 -11.65 8.35
C GLU A 123 2.89 -10.78 7.23
N GLN A 124 3.99 -11.25 6.63
CA GLN A 124 4.62 -10.59 5.49
C GLN A 124 4.65 -11.53 4.31
N LYS A 125 4.33 -11.00 3.12
CA LYS A 125 4.51 -11.71 1.86
C LYS A 125 5.13 -10.79 0.81
N GLN A 126 6.10 -11.31 0.06
CA GLN A 126 6.87 -10.52 -0.90
C GLN A 126 5.96 -9.93 -2.00
N GLU A 127 4.92 -10.64 -2.41
CA GLU A 127 3.97 -10.20 -3.42
C GLU A 127 3.12 -8.99 -3.00
N TRP A 128 3.11 -8.61 -1.72
CA TRP A 128 2.41 -7.42 -1.24
C TRP A 128 3.28 -6.17 -1.35
N ASN A 129 4.60 -6.32 -1.34
CA ASN A 129 5.53 -5.20 -1.39
C ASN A 129 5.48 -4.48 -2.74
N ARG A 130 5.75 -3.17 -2.74
CA ARG A 130 5.82 -2.37 -3.97
C ARG A 130 7.10 -1.57 -4.05
N GLY A 131 8.00 -2.03 -4.92
CA GLY A 131 9.23 -1.35 -5.27
C GLY A 131 9.03 -0.25 -6.29
N PHE A 132 9.81 0.82 -6.18
CA PHE A 132 9.93 1.86 -7.19
C PHE A 132 11.32 2.50 -7.17
N PHE A 133 11.64 3.23 -8.24
CA PHE A 133 12.91 3.93 -8.38
C PHE A 133 12.72 5.45 -8.53
N VAL A 134 13.50 6.24 -7.81
CA VAL A 134 13.56 7.69 -7.99
C VAL A 134 14.64 7.98 -9.02
N ARG A 135 14.27 8.53 -10.18
CA ARG A 135 15.24 8.83 -11.24
C ARG A 135 16.31 9.81 -10.77
N ALA A 136 17.52 9.65 -11.28
CA ALA A 136 18.64 10.54 -10.98
C ALA A 136 18.38 11.97 -11.50
N LEU A 137 19.13 12.94 -10.96
CA LEU A 137 19.10 14.30 -11.46
C LEU A 137 19.67 14.35 -12.89
N PRO A 138 19.12 15.18 -13.80
CA PRO A 138 19.68 15.36 -15.12
C PRO A 138 21.16 15.79 -15.04
N GLY A 139 22.05 15.09 -15.75
CA GLY A 139 23.49 15.43 -15.81
C GLY A 139 24.35 14.90 -14.66
N SER A 140 23.87 13.89 -13.93
CA SER A 140 24.67 13.10 -12.97
C SER A 140 25.43 11.96 -13.62
#